data_AF-A0A962Z5A3-F1
#
_entry.id   AF-A0A962Z5A3-F1
#
_cell.length_a   1.000
_cell.length_b   1.000
_cell.length_c   1.000
_cell.angle_alpha   90.00
_cell.angle_beta   90.00
_cell.angle_gamma   90.00
#
_symmetry.space_group_name_H-M   'P 1'
#
loop_
_entity.id
_entity.type
_entity.pdbx_description
1 polymer ?
#
loop_
_entity_poly.entity_id
_entity_poly.type
_entity_poly.pdbx_seq_one_letter_code
_entity_poly.pdbx_strand_id
1 'polypeptide(L)'
;WRISFQSRLGPRKWLQPYTDKTLSALAKAGAGSVHVICPGFSADCLETLEEIAIENRDHFLSAGGKHYAYIPCLNSDPAHIAVLQGLVLRHISGWVPAITEEERKQAQHRCRALAVAAGAAK
;
A
#
# COMPACT_ATOMS: atom_id res chain seq x y z
N TRP A 1 8.43 0.12 16.66
CA TRP A 1 8.24 0.44 15.24
C TRP A 1 9.03 1.71 14.91
N ARG A 2 9.35 1.97 13.63
CA ARG A 2 10.12 3.13 13.18
C ARG A 2 9.59 3.59 11.82
N ILE A 3 9.68 4.89 11.54
CA ILE A 3 9.40 5.48 10.23
C ILE A 3 10.73 5.77 9.51
N SER A 4 10.77 5.47 8.22
CA SER A 4 11.87 5.80 7.31
C SER A 4 11.32 6.18 5.93
N PHE A 5 12.18 6.76 5.10
CA PHE A 5 11.83 7.33 3.79
C PHE A 5 12.61 6.62 2.68
N GLN A 6 11.93 6.36 1.57
CA GLN A 6 12.42 5.59 0.43
C GLN A 6 12.49 6.45 -0.85
N SER A 7 12.87 5.83 -1.99
CA SER A 7 12.78 6.39 -3.35
C SER A 7 13.49 7.74 -3.53
N ARG A 8 14.75 7.80 -3.10
CA ARG A 8 15.59 8.99 -3.26
C ARG A 8 16.18 9.03 -4.66
N LEU A 9 16.11 10.18 -5.31
CA LEU A 9 16.66 10.39 -6.65
C LEU A 9 17.76 11.45 -6.66
N GLY A 10 18.84 11.16 -7.38
CA GLY A 10 19.97 12.07 -7.54
C GLY A 10 20.82 12.26 -6.28
N PRO A 11 21.83 13.15 -6.34
CA PRO A 11 22.88 13.24 -5.31
C PRO A 11 22.52 14.14 -4.12
N ARG A 12 21.38 14.83 -4.15
CA ARG A 12 20.99 15.75 -3.07
C ARG A 12 20.56 14.96 -1.83
N LYS A 13 20.64 15.60 -0.66
CA LYS A 13 20.10 15.02 0.57
C LYS A 13 18.58 15.07 0.54
N TRP A 14 17.96 13.91 0.73
CA TRP A 14 16.51 13.74 0.93
C TRP A 14 16.17 13.58 2.41
N LEU A 15 14.87 13.57 2.72
CA LEU A 15 14.34 13.38 4.06
C LEU A 15 14.82 12.05 4.68
N GLN A 16 15.21 12.10 5.95
CA GLN A 16 15.82 11.02 6.71
C GLN A 16 14.91 10.58 7.87
N PRO A 17 15.02 9.32 8.35
CA PRO A 17 16.05 8.33 8.00
C PRO A 17 15.72 7.52 6.72
N TYR A 18 16.75 7.05 6.02
CA TYR A 18 16.60 6.30 4.76
C TYR A 18 16.28 4.83 5.01
N THR A 19 15.32 4.26 4.27
CA THR A 19 14.82 2.88 4.51
C THR A 19 15.92 1.82 4.38
N ASP A 20 16.69 1.83 3.29
CA ASP A 20 17.81 0.90 3.04
C ASP A 20 18.85 0.89 4.18
N LYS A 21 19.24 2.09 4.63
CA LYS A 21 20.20 2.28 5.71
C LYS A 21 19.61 1.87 7.06
N THR A 22 18.33 2.17 7.28
CA THR A 22 17.63 1.82 8.51
C THR A 22 17.54 0.31 8.67
N LEU A 23 17.15 -0.42 7.61
CA LEU A 23 17.05 -1.87 7.62
C LEU A 23 18.41 -2.54 7.85
N SER A 24 19.44 -2.09 7.13
CA SER A 24 20.80 -2.59 7.32
C SER A 24 21.31 -2.38 8.76
N ALA A 25 21.01 -1.21 9.35
CA ALA A 25 21.40 -0.91 10.73
C ALA A 25 20.62 -1.76 11.74
N LEU A 26 19.32 -2.00 11.52
CA LEU A 26 18.51 -2.86 12.38
C LEU A 26 19.04 -4.30 12.40
N ALA A 27 19.33 -4.87 11.22
CA ALA A 27 19.92 -6.20 11.11
C ALA A 27 21.25 -6.31 11.88
N LYS A 28 22.17 -5.35 11.66
CA LYS A 28 23.46 -5.29 12.37
C LYS A 28 23.33 -5.10 13.87
N ALA A 29 22.27 -4.46 14.33
CA ALA A 29 21.95 -4.31 15.75
C ALA A 29 21.30 -5.57 16.36
N GLY A 30 21.17 -6.66 15.60
CA GLY A 30 20.66 -7.94 16.08
C GLY A 30 19.16 -8.15 15.88
N ALA A 31 18.46 -7.27 15.15
CA ALA A 31 17.07 -7.52 14.79
C ALA A 31 16.97 -8.71 13.84
N GLY A 32 16.41 -9.83 14.33
CA GLY A 32 16.25 -11.04 13.53
C GLY A 32 15.12 -10.96 12.50
N SER A 33 14.08 -10.17 12.76
CA SER A 33 12.89 -10.10 11.91
C SER A 33 12.30 -8.70 11.79
N VAL A 34 11.79 -8.34 10.61
CA VAL A 34 11.06 -7.08 10.37
C VAL A 34 9.81 -7.30 9.52
N HIS A 35 8.79 -6.48 9.80
CA HIS A 35 7.58 -6.35 8.99
C HIS A 35 7.51 -4.90 8.50
N VAL A 36 7.26 -4.70 7.21
CA VAL A 36 7.31 -3.39 6.56
C VAL A 36 5.97 -3.10 5.89
N ILE A 37 5.42 -1.93 6.16
CA ILE A 37 4.24 -1.36 5.49
C ILE A 37 4.64 -0.08 4.75
N CYS A 38 3.92 0.26 3.69
CA CYS A 38 4.10 1.51 2.95
C CYS A 38 2.85 2.41 3.10
N PRO A 39 2.66 3.08 4.26
CA PRO A 39 1.43 3.84 4.53
C PRO A 39 1.25 5.08 3.64
N GLY A 40 2.27 5.48 2.87
CA GLY A 40 2.16 6.52 1.86
C GLY A 40 1.45 6.06 0.57
N PHE A 41 1.16 4.76 0.43
CA PHE A 41 0.53 4.18 -0.74
C PHE A 41 -0.70 3.37 -0.36
N SER A 42 -1.81 3.60 -1.06
CA SER A 42 -3.05 2.82 -0.91
C SER A 42 -3.11 1.60 -1.82
N ALA A 43 -2.30 1.58 -2.89
CA ALA A 43 -2.18 0.50 -3.85
C ALA A 43 -0.70 0.24 -4.16
N ASP A 44 -0.39 -1.02 -4.50
CA ASP A 44 0.95 -1.43 -4.87
C ASP A 44 1.39 -0.81 -6.19
N CYS A 45 2.67 -0.45 -6.26
CA CYS A 45 3.32 0.15 -7.40
C CYS A 45 4.77 -0.36 -7.52
N LEU A 46 5.54 0.17 -8.46
CA LEU A 46 6.93 -0.25 -8.66
C LEU A 46 7.75 -0.05 -7.39
N GLU A 47 7.54 1.07 -6.70
CA GLU A 47 8.26 1.42 -5.48
C GLU A 47 7.93 0.46 -4.32
N THR A 48 6.71 -0.08 -4.24
CA THR A 48 6.39 -1.04 -3.17
C THR A 48 6.84 -2.46 -3.51
N LEU A 49 6.64 -2.90 -4.76
CA LEU A 49 6.92 -4.28 -5.16
C LEU A 49 8.40 -4.53 -5.43
N GLU A 50 9.10 -3.59 -6.07
CA GLU A 50 10.51 -3.76 -6.40
C GLU A 50 11.39 -3.22 -5.26
N GLU A 51 11.28 -1.93 -4.93
CA GLU A 51 12.19 -1.30 -3.96
C GLU A 51 11.96 -1.86 -2.55
N ILE A 52 10.72 -2.00 -2.08
CA ILE A 52 10.44 -2.46 -0.71
C ILE A 52 10.44 -3.99 -0.60
N ALA A 53 9.65 -4.69 -1.42
CA ALA A 53 9.46 -6.13 -1.25
C ALA A 53 10.68 -6.97 -1.71
N ILE A 54 11.50 -6.45 -2.62
CA ILE A 54 12.67 -7.14 -3.18
C ILE A 54 13.97 -6.49 -2.72
N GLU A 55 14.29 -5.27 -3.13
CA GLU A 55 15.62 -4.68 -2.88
C GLU A 55 15.92 -4.49 -1.38
N ASN A 56 14.97 -3.91 -0.64
CA ASN A 56 15.12 -3.66 0.79
C ASN A 56 15.09 -4.94 1.64
N ARG A 57 14.36 -5.96 1.18
CA ARG A 57 14.44 -7.31 1.75
C ARG A 57 15.87 -7.83 1.66
N ASP A 58 16.45 -7.74 0.47
CA ASP A 58 17.78 -8.27 0.21
C ASP A 58 18.85 -7.49 1.00
N HIS A 59 18.70 -6.17 1.17
CA HIS A 59 19.53 -5.37 2.08
C HIS A 59 19.46 -5.83 3.54
N PHE A 60 18.25 -6.11 4.06
CA PHE A 60 18.08 -6.56 5.45
C PHE A 60 18.70 -7.94 5.69
N LEU A 61 18.42 -8.90 4.79
CA LEU A 61 18.94 -10.26 4.89
C LEU A 61 20.46 -10.30 4.74
N SER A 62 21.01 -9.55 3.78
CA SER A 62 22.47 -9.45 3.56
C SER A 62 23.20 -8.81 4.74
N ALA A 63 22.52 -7.99 5.54
CA ALA A 63 23.08 -7.36 6.73
C ALA A 63 22.98 -8.21 8.01
N GLY A 64 22.52 -9.47 7.92
CA GLY A 64 22.42 -10.40 9.05
C GLY A 64 21.00 -10.60 9.60
N GLY A 65 20.00 -9.98 8.98
CA GLY A 65 18.60 -10.24 9.27
C GLY A 65 18.19 -11.66 8.84
N LYS A 66 17.17 -12.23 9.49
CA LYS A 66 16.72 -13.61 9.23
C LYS A 66 15.37 -13.68 8.54
N HIS A 67 14.45 -12.77 8.88
CA HIS A 67 13.10 -12.75 8.34
C HIS A 67 12.66 -11.34 7.95
N TYR A 68 12.06 -11.21 6.78
CA TYR A 68 11.55 -9.96 6.27
C TYR A 68 10.18 -10.20 5.65
N ALA A 69 9.18 -9.44 6.06
CA ALA A 69 7.84 -9.49 5.52
C ALA A 69 7.42 -8.10 5.03
N TYR A 70 7.25 -7.96 3.71
CA TYR A 70 6.49 -6.84 3.17
C TYR A 70 4.99 -7.13 3.33
N ILE A 71 4.25 -6.16 3.87
CA ILE A 71 2.80 -6.20 3.99
C ILE A 71 2.23 -5.39 2.81
N PRO A 72 1.49 -6.04 1.88
CA PRO A 72 0.94 -5.38 0.71
C PRO A 72 0.08 -4.16 1.06
N CYS A 73 0.01 -3.23 0.10
CA CYS A 73 -0.95 -2.15 0.18
C CYS A 73 -2.40 -2.67 0.23
N LEU A 74 -3.34 -1.79 0.57
CA LEU A 74 -4.75 -2.16 0.68
C LEU A 74 -5.34 -2.61 -0.66
N ASN A 75 -4.82 -2.09 -1.78
CA ASN A 75 -5.22 -2.47 -3.13
C ASN A 75 -6.76 -2.43 -3.28
N SER A 76 -7.34 -3.49 -3.83
CA SER A 76 -8.78 -3.65 -4.03
C SER A 76 -9.49 -4.33 -2.85
N ASP A 77 -8.90 -4.30 -1.64
CA ASP A 77 -9.54 -4.86 -0.45
C ASP A 77 -10.96 -4.28 -0.28
N PRO A 78 -12.00 -5.11 -0.07
CA PRO A 78 -13.38 -4.64 0.04
C PRO A 78 -13.60 -3.59 1.12
N ALA A 79 -12.89 -3.67 2.25
CA ALA A 79 -13.01 -2.68 3.31
C ALA A 79 -12.37 -1.34 2.90
N HIS A 80 -11.24 -1.36 2.18
CA HIS A 80 -10.64 -0.16 1.62
C HIS A 80 -11.56 0.54 0.61
N ILE A 81 -12.16 -0.24 -0.30
CA ILE A 81 -13.14 0.28 -1.26
C ILE A 81 -14.38 0.84 -0.55
N ALA A 82 -14.86 0.19 0.51
CA ALA A 82 -15.98 0.69 1.31
C ALA A 82 -15.67 2.03 1.99
N VAL A 83 -14.44 2.22 2.49
CA VAL A 83 -13.99 3.51 3.05
C VAL A 83 -14.00 4.60 1.98
N LEU A 84 -13.41 4.34 0.80
CA LEU A 84 -13.42 5.29 -0.31
C LEU A 84 -14.84 5.64 -0.75
N GLN A 85 -15.72 4.63 -0.89
CA GLN A 85 -17.13 4.84 -1.21
C GLN A 85 -17.81 5.73 -0.16
N GLY A 86 -17.60 5.45 1.13
CA GLY A 86 -18.18 6.23 2.22
C GLY A 86 -17.71 7.69 2.22
N LEU A 87 -16.42 7.93 1.93
CA LEU A 87 -15.88 9.29 1.79
C LEU A 87 -16.50 10.02 0.60
N VAL A 88 -16.56 9.39 -0.58
CA VAL A 88 -17.16 9.99 -1.77
C VAL A 88 -18.62 10.34 -1.50
N LEU A 89 -19.44 9.38 -1.03
CA LEU A 89 -20.86 9.62 -0.75
C LEU A 89 -21.09 10.74 0.27
N ARG A 90 -20.24 10.83 1.30
CA ARG A 90 -20.30 11.92 2.28
C ARG A 90 -20.03 13.27 1.63
N HIS A 91 -19.01 13.37 0.78
CA HIS A 91 -18.55 14.64 0.22
C HIS A 91 -19.36 15.12 -1.00
N ILE A 92 -20.02 14.21 -1.72
CA ILE A 92 -20.93 14.57 -2.83
C ILE A 92 -22.39 14.73 -2.38
N SER A 93 -22.68 14.54 -1.09
CA SER A 93 -24.04 14.65 -0.56
C SER A 93 -24.62 16.03 -0.87
N GLY A 94 -25.77 16.05 -1.55
CA GLY A 94 -26.44 17.28 -2.00
C GLY A 94 -26.02 17.77 -3.39
N TRP A 95 -24.99 17.20 -4.01
CA TRP A 95 -24.60 17.50 -5.41
C TRP A 95 -25.22 16.51 -6.40
N VAL A 96 -25.53 15.30 -5.93
CA VAL A 96 -26.19 14.25 -6.70
C VAL A 96 -27.54 13.89 -6.06
N PRO A 97 -28.56 13.52 -6.85
CA PRO A 97 -29.82 13.01 -6.33
C PRO A 97 -29.59 11.79 -5.42
N ALA A 98 -30.41 11.66 -4.38
CA ALA A 98 -30.42 10.44 -3.58
C ALA A 98 -30.83 9.26 -4.47
N ILE A 99 -30.01 8.22 -4.49
CA ILE A 99 -30.34 6.94 -5.15
C ILE A 99 -31.04 6.02 -4.15
N THR A 100 -31.97 5.22 -4.64
CA THR A 100 -32.63 4.18 -3.87
C THR A 100 -31.68 3.03 -3.53
N GLU A 101 -32.05 2.23 -2.53
CA GLU A 101 -31.34 1.00 -2.17
C GLU A 101 -31.19 0.04 -3.37
N GLU A 102 -32.23 -0.04 -4.20
CA GLU A 102 -32.28 -0.94 -5.34
C GLU A 102 -31.34 -0.47 -6.46
N GLU A 103 -31.37 0.82 -6.78
CA GLU A 103 -30.42 1.42 -7.73
C GLU A 103 -28.97 1.25 -7.28
N ARG A 104 -28.71 1.35 -5.97
CA ARG A 104 -27.37 1.11 -5.40
C ARG A 104 -26.91 -0.33 -5.59
N LYS A 105 -27.76 -1.32 -5.27
CA LYS A 105 -27.46 -2.74 -5.48
C LYS A 105 -27.21 -3.06 -6.95
N GLN A 106 -28.01 -2.49 -7.84
CA GLN A 106 -27.90 -2.70 -9.28
C GLN A 106 -26.66 -2.04 -9.88
N ALA A 107 -26.26 -0.87 -9.35
CA ALA A 107 -24.98 -0.24 -9.68
C ALA A 107 -23.78 -1.07 -9.18
N GLN A 108 -23.81 -1.56 -7.94
CA GLN A 108 -22.75 -2.43 -7.41
C GLN A 108 -22.61 -3.73 -8.21
N HIS A 109 -23.72 -4.38 -8.57
CA HIS A 109 -23.70 -5.59 -9.39
C HIS A 109 -23.07 -5.33 -10.77
N ARG A 110 -23.46 -4.23 -11.43
CA ARG A 110 -22.87 -3.83 -12.73
C ARG A 110 -21.39 -3.51 -12.61
N CYS A 111 -20.97 -2.70 -11.62
CA CYS A 111 -19.56 -2.37 -11.41
C CYS A 111 -18.73 -3.64 -11.17
N ARG A 112 -19.24 -4.59 -10.39
CA ARG A 112 -18.55 -5.87 -10.15
C ARG A 112 -18.44 -6.71 -11.42
N ALA A 113 -19.52 -6.82 -12.21
CA ALA A 113 -19.50 -7.55 -13.48
C ALA A 113 -18.50 -6.94 -14.47
N LEU A 114 -18.46 -5.60 -14.58
CA LEU A 114 -17.51 -4.88 -15.43
C LEU A 114 -16.07 -5.05 -14.96
N ALA A 115 -15.82 -4.97 -13.65
CA ALA A 115 -14.49 -5.18 -13.08
C ALA A 115 -13.96 -6.58 -13.41
N VAL A 116 -14.78 -7.62 -13.25
CA VAL A 116 -14.42 -8.99 -13.61
C VAL A 116 -14.16 -9.12 -15.11
N ALA A 117 -15.01 -8.53 -15.96
CA ALA A 117 -14.81 -8.54 -17.41
C ALA A 117 -13.53 -7.81 -17.85
N ALA A 118 -13.11 -6.78 -17.09
CA ALA A 118 -11.87 -6.05 -17.31
C ALA A 118 -10.62 -6.73 -16.72
N GLY A 119 -10.76 -7.94 -16.15
CA GLY A 119 -9.64 -8.71 -15.60
C GLY A 119 -9.26 -8.37 -14.16
N ALA A 120 -10.09 -7.61 -13.42
CA ALA A 120 -9.91 -7.48 -11.98
C ALA A 120 -10.17 -8.86 -11.34
N ALA A 121 -9.19 -9.35 -10.58
CA ALA A 121 -9.31 -10.63 -9.88
C ALA A 121 -10.52 -10.61 -8.90
N LYS A 122 -11.16 -11.77 -8.77
CA LYS A 122 -12.37 -11.97 -7.94
C LYS A 122 -12.16 -11.64 -6.47
#